data_AF-A0A485MSJ9-F1
#
_entry.id   AF-A0A485MSJ9-F1
#
_cell.length_a   1.000
_cell.length_b   1.000
_cell.length_c   1.000
_cell.angle_alpha   90.00
_cell.angle_beta   90.00
_cell.angle_gamma   90.00
#
_symmetry.space_group_name_H-M   'P 1'
#
loop_
_entity.id
_entity.type
_entity.pdbx_description
1 polymer ?
#
loop_
_entity_poly.entity_id
_entity_poly.type
_entity_poly.pdbx_seq_one_letter_code
_entity_poly.pdbx_strand_id
1 'polypeptide(L)'
;MLKPSKRPSCNTANFNLKTASDYKIPEHMRINTVKKKEKLGHPDSMAHSKKMHMNKCILSLQDLKVAVIKEIQCPVQELKSIQSILPHISQHIPSPQMLQIHPGEVPEKRFQYDEEMLLVLSNSK
;
A
#
# COMPACT_ATOMS: atom_id res chain seq x y z
N MET A 1 15.64 74.56 18.35
CA MET A 1 14.36 74.06 17.76
C MET A 1 14.38 72.54 17.76
N LEU A 2 13.56 71.90 18.60
CA LEU A 2 13.44 70.44 18.66
C LEU A 2 12.68 69.93 17.44
N LYS A 3 13.28 69.00 16.68
CA LYS A 3 12.53 68.23 15.67
C LYS A 3 11.51 67.35 16.39
N PRO A 4 10.23 67.31 15.97
CA PRO A 4 9.23 66.53 16.67
C PRO A 4 9.55 65.04 16.55
N SER A 5 9.71 64.40 17.72
CA SER A 5 9.83 62.96 17.88
C SER A 5 8.61 62.27 17.29
N LYS A 6 8.83 61.38 16.30
CA LYS A 6 7.78 60.55 15.72
C LYS A 6 7.18 59.68 16.84
N ARG A 7 5.93 59.96 17.20
CA ARG A 7 5.13 59.11 18.09
C ARG A 7 5.11 57.67 17.56
N PRO A 8 5.23 56.63 18.42
CA PRO A 8 5.10 55.26 17.98
C PRO A 8 3.61 55.02 17.69
N SER A 9 3.21 55.15 16.43
CA SER A 9 1.88 54.75 16.00
C SER A 9 1.80 53.24 16.05
N CYS A 10 0.98 52.74 16.98
CA CYS A 10 0.18 51.52 16.91
C CYS A 10 0.90 50.24 16.46
N ASN A 11 0.71 49.17 17.24
CA ASN A 11 1.04 47.77 16.93
C ASN A 11 0.31 47.27 15.66
N THR A 12 0.51 47.94 14.54
CA THR A 12 0.11 47.51 13.21
C THR A 12 1.07 46.42 12.85
N ALA A 13 0.63 45.18 13.07
CA ALA A 13 1.27 44.01 12.53
C ALA A 13 1.69 44.32 11.09
N ASN A 14 2.99 44.13 10.82
CA ASN A 14 3.64 44.50 9.57
C ASN A 14 3.13 43.58 8.44
N PHE A 15 1.89 43.80 8.02
CA PHE A 15 1.24 43.05 6.96
C PHE A 15 1.69 43.63 5.63
N ASN A 16 2.79 43.08 5.12
CA ASN A 16 3.17 43.30 3.73
C ASN A 16 2.13 42.61 2.84
N LEU A 17 1.13 43.38 2.40
CA LEU A 17 0.05 42.91 1.52
C LEU A 17 0.66 42.56 0.16
N LYS A 18 0.41 41.35 -0.35
CA LYS A 18 0.91 40.89 -1.66
C LYS A 18 0.43 41.76 -2.83
N THR A 19 -0.62 42.53 -2.62
CA THR A 19 -1.25 43.43 -3.61
C THR A 19 -0.71 44.86 -3.55
N ALA A 20 0.12 45.20 -2.55
CA ALA A 20 0.71 46.53 -2.44
C ALA A 20 1.78 46.74 -3.52
N SER A 21 1.88 47.97 -4.05
CA SER A 21 2.80 48.31 -5.14
C SER A 21 4.28 48.26 -4.76
N ASP A 22 4.58 48.36 -3.46
CA ASP A 22 5.91 48.26 -2.86
C ASP A 22 6.24 46.86 -2.33
N TYR A 23 5.32 45.89 -2.47
CA TYR A 23 5.54 44.52 -2.02
C TYR A 23 6.69 43.87 -2.80
N LYS A 24 7.79 43.59 -2.11
CA LYS A 24 8.93 42.82 -2.64
C LYS A 24 9.25 41.66 -1.71
N ILE A 25 9.31 40.45 -2.28
CA ILE A 25 9.71 39.26 -1.53
C ILE A 25 11.23 39.35 -1.26
N PRO A 26 11.68 39.32 0.02
CA PRO A 26 13.10 39.30 0.36
C PRO A 26 13.79 38.10 -0.30
N GLU A 27 15.05 38.27 -0.72
CA GLU A 27 15.79 37.27 -1.50
C GLU A 27 15.78 35.87 -0.86
N HIS A 28 15.98 35.79 0.46
CA HIS A 28 15.96 34.53 1.20
C HIS A 28 14.58 33.85 1.25
N MET A 29 13.50 34.62 1.14
CA MET A 29 12.12 34.15 1.07
C MET A 29 11.67 33.81 -0.36
N ARG A 30 12.47 34.14 -1.39
CA ARG A 30 12.15 33.79 -2.77
C ARG A 30 12.26 32.28 -2.94
N ILE A 31 11.13 31.67 -3.26
CA ILE A 31 11.05 30.26 -3.63
C ILE A 31 11.33 30.18 -5.12
N ASN A 32 12.52 29.71 -5.47
CA ASN A 32 12.89 29.45 -6.86
C ASN A 32 12.33 28.10 -7.30
N THR A 33 12.09 27.91 -8.59
CA THR A 33 11.58 26.66 -9.17
C THR A 33 12.41 25.44 -8.76
N VAL A 34 13.72 25.61 -8.60
CA VAL A 34 14.67 24.60 -8.10
C VAL A 34 14.36 24.21 -6.64
N LYS A 35 14.25 25.19 -5.74
CA LYS A 35 13.92 24.96 -4.31
C LYS A 35 12.55 24.29 -4.13
N LYS A 36 11.58 24.58 -5.01
CA LYS A 36 10.26 23.94 -4.97
C LYS A 36 10.28 22.50 -5.48
N LYS A 37 11.04 22.22 -6.55
CA LYS A 37 11.21 20.87 -7.10
C LYS A 37 11.91 19.93 -6.11
N GLU A 38 12.95 20.43 -5.43
CA GLU A 38 13.66 19.69 -4.38
C GLU A 38 12.76 19.36 -3.20
N LYS A 39 11.95 20.33 -2.74
CA LYS A 39 10.94 20.13 -1.69
C LYS A 39 9.84 19.14 -2.05
N LEU A 40 9.54 18.93 -3.34
CA LEU A 40 8.56 17.94 -3.81
C LEU A 40 9.19 16.55 -3.99
N GLY A 41 10.43 16.50 -4.48
CA GLY A 41 11.14 15.23 -4.69
C GLY A 41 11.38 14.44 -3.40
N HIS A 42 11.55 15.12 -2.26
CA HIS A 42 11.76 14.43 -0.98
C HIS A 42 10.50 13.70 -0.47
N PRO A 43 9.31 14.34 -0.37
CA PRO A 43 8.04 13.65 -0.10
C PRO A 43 7.75 12.49 -1.06
N ASP A 44 7.96 12.68 -2.36
CA ASP A 44 7.70 11.64 -3.37
C ASP A 44 8.61 10.42 -3.16
N SER A 45 9.90 10.65 -2.89
CA SER A 45 10.85 9.59 -2.56
C SER A 45 10.46 8.82 -1.29
N MET A 46 10.02 9.53 -0.24
CA MET A 46 9.53 8.88 0.98
C MET A 46 8.26 8.06 0.74
N ALA A 47 7.30 8.59 -0.03
CA ALA A 47 6.08 7.88 -0.38
C ALA A 47 6.39 6.62 -1.20
N HIS A 48 7.29 6.72 -2.18
CA HIS A 48 7.76 5.59 -2.96
C HIS A 48 8.43 4.53 -2.09
N SER A 49 9.34 4.91 -1.20
CA SER A 49 10.02 4.00 -0.27
C SER A 49 9.03 3.27 0.64
N LYS A 50 8.08 3.99 1.23
CA LYS A 50 7.01 3.40 2.07
C LYS A 50 6.12 2.43 1.27
N LYS A 51 5.72 2.80 0.05
CA LYS A 51 4.94 1.93 -0.83
C LYS A 51 5.71 0.65 -1.17
N MET A 52 6.98 0.77 -1.51
CA MET A 52 7.85 -0.37 -1.81
C MET A 52 7.99 -1.31 -0.60
N HIS A 53 8.22 -0.75 0.59
CA HIS A 53 8.30 -1.52 1.83
C HIS A 53 7.00 -2.27 2.11
N MET A 54 5.86 -1.60 2.05
CA MET A 54 4.55 -2.22 2.26
C MET A 54 4.30 -3.36 1.26
N ASN A 55 4.62 -3.15 -0.01
CA ASN A 55 4.50 -4.19 -1.03
C ASN A 55 5.38 -5.41 -0.72
N LYS A 56 6.61 -5.21 -0.23
CA LYS A 56 7.47 -6.32 0.22
C LYS A 56 6.83 -7.10 1.37
N CYS A 57 6.30 -6.41 2.37
CA CYS A 57 5.61 -7.06 3.49
C CYS A 57 4.40 -7.87 3.02
N ILE A 58 3.60 -7.33 2.10
CA ILE A 58 2.45 -8.03 1.52
C ILE A 58 2.90 -9.33 0.85
N LEU A 59 3.92 -9.27 -0.01
CA LEU A 59 4.47 -10.45 -0.69
C LEU A 59 4.98 -11.49 0.31
N SER A 60 5.74 -11.07 1.32
CA SER A 60 6.22 -11.97 2.37
C SER A 60 5.09 -12.65 3.15
N LEU A 61 4.00 -11.95 3.44
CA LEU A 61 2.81 -12.55 4.05
C LEU A 61 2.15 -13.58 3.13
N GLN A 62 2.08 -13.30 1.84
CA GLN A 62 1.51 -14.22 0.86
C GLN A 62 2.35 -15.50 0.73
N ASP A 63 3.67 -15.36 0.64
CA ASP A 63 4.60 -16.48 0.59
C ASP A 63 4.48 -17.35 1.85
N LEU A 64 4.43 -16.72 3.03
CA LEU A 64 4.20 -17.41 4.28
C LEU A 64 2.86 -18.16 4.29
N LYS A 65 1.79 -17.52 3.82
CA LYS A 65 0.47 -18.16 3.74
C LYS A 65 0.51 -19.38 2.81
N VAL A 66 1.14 -19.27 1.64
CA VAL A 66 1.32 -20.39 0.69
C VAL A 66 2.08 -21.53 1.35
N ALA A 67 3.15 -21.22 2.09
CA ALA A 67 3.95 -22.22 2.80
C ALA A 67 3.11 -22.96 3.86
N VAL A 68 2.36 -22.22 4.69
CA VAL A 68 1.47 -22.80 5.71
C VAL A 68 0.38 -23.67 5.09
N ILE A 69 -0.23 -23.24 3.96
CA ILE A 69 -1.22 -24.06 3.25
C ILE A 69 -0.61 -25.39 2.81
N LYS A 70 0.58 -25.36 2.21
CA LYS A 70 1.28 -26.58 1.77
C LYS A 70 1.64 -27.50 2.93
N GLU A 71 2.08 -26.93 4.05
CA GLU A 71 2.40 -27.67 5.26
C GLU A 71 1.16 -28.39 5.81
N ILE A 72 -0.01 -27.73 5.84
CA ILE A 72 -1.27 -28.32 6.31
C ILE A 72 -1.81 -29.37 5.34
N GLN A 73 -1.60 -29.21 4.02
CA GLN A 73 -2.11 -30.13 3.01
C GLN A 73 -1.61 -31.56 3.19
N CYS A 74 -0.34 -31.75 3.54
CA CYS A 74 0.25 -33.10 3.68
C CYS A 74 -0.41 -33.89 4.83
N PRO A 75 -0.47 -33.40 6.08
CA PRO A 75 -1.18 -34.06 7.18
C PRO A 75 -2.66 -34.31 6.90
N VAL A 76 -3.35 -33.39 6.22
CA VAL A 76 -4.77 -33.57 5.87
C VAL A 76 -4.96 -34.72 4.89
N GLN A 77 -4.06 -34.86 3.92
CA GLN A 77 -4.12 -35.95 2.96
C GLN A 77 -3.75 -37.29 3.59
N GLU A 78 -2.76 -37.32 4.48
CA GLU A 78 -2.41 -38.50 5.28
C GLU A 78 -3.58 -38.94 6.17
N LEU A 79 -4.23 -38.00 6.86
CA LEU A 79 -5.41 -38.28 7.68
C LEU A 79 -6.54 -38.89 6.85
N LYS A 80 -6.81 -38.34 5.66
CA LYS A 80 -7.81 -38.90 4.72
C LYS A 80 -7.43 -40.31 4.26
N SER A 81 -6.14 -40.55 3.99
CA SER A 81 -5.64 -41.87 3.61
C SER A 81 -5.86 -42.89 4.73
N ILE A 82 -5.51 -42.55 5.97
CA ILE A 82 -5.74 -43.43 7.14
C ILE A 82 -7.24 -43.70 7.31
N GLN A 83 -8.06 -42.65 7.27
CA GLN A 83 -9.51 -42.78 7.40
C GLN A 83 -10.14 -43.62 6.29
N SER A 84 -9.58 -43.62 5.07
CA SER A 84 -10.09 -44.45 3.97
C SER A 84 -9.90 -45.96 4.20
N ILE A 85 -8.97 -46.34 5.08
CA ILE A 85 -8.67 -47.73 5.43
C ILE A 85 -9.53 -48.17 6.64
N LEU A 86 -10.06 -47.24 7.42
CA LEU A 86 -10.87 -47.56 8.60
C LEU A 86 -12.28 -48.04 8.19
N PRO A 87 -12.76 -49.18 8.73
CA PRO A 87 -14.05 -49.75 8.31
C PRO A 87 -15.29 -48.99 8.81
N HIS A 88 -15.17 -48.26 9.92
CA HIS A 88 -16.31 -47.70 10.63
C HIS A 88 -16.26 -46.18 10.67
N ILE A 89 -17.29 -45.55 10.11
CA ILE A 89 -17.40 -44.07 10.03
C ILE A 89 -17.40 -43.38 11.40
N SER A 90 -17.76 -44.09 12.47
CA SER A 90 -17.73 -43.60 13.85
C SER A 90 -16.32 -43.30 14.36
N GLN A 91 -15.29 -43.86 13.74
CA GLN A 91 -13.88 -43.60 14.07
C GLN A 91 -13.29 -42.43 13.28
N HIS A 92 -14.05 -41.86 12.34
CA HIS A 92 -13.57 -40.77 11.49
C HIS A 92 -13.65 -39.45 12.24
N ILE A 93 -12.63 -38.63 12.02
CA ILE A 93 -12.56 -37.27 12.53
C ILE A 93 -12.88 -36.33 11.37
N PRO A 94 -13.68 -35.26 11.58
CA PRO A 94 -13.91 -34.25 10.55
C PRO A 94 -12.59 -33.72 9.99
N SER A 95 -12.39 -33.84 8.68
CA SER A 95 -11.22 -33.26 8.03
C SER A 95 -11.30 -31.73 8.12
N PRO A 96 -10.21 -31.04 8.49
CA PRO A 96 -10.22 -29.58 8.49
C PRO A 96 -10.42 -29.05 7.08
N GLN A 97 -11.13 -27.93 6.96
CA GLN A 97 -11.39 -27.31 5.67
C GLN A 97 -10.08 -26.83 5.05
N MET A 98 -9.85 -27.19 3.78
CA MET A 98 -8.62 -26.81 3.10
C MET A 98 -8.64 -25.31 2.78
N LEU A 99 -7.60 -24.62 3.24
CA LEU A 99 -7.41 -23.20 2.98
C LEU A 99 -7.06 -22.98 1.50
N GLN A 100 -7.78 -22.07 0.85
CA GLN A 100 -7.51 -21.68 -0.54
C GLN A 100 -7.00 -20.24 -0.59
N ILE A 101 -6.20 -19.93 -1.60
CA ILE A 101 -5.74 -18.56 -1.85
C ILE A 101 -6.83 -17.88 -2.69
N HIS A 102 -7.37 -16.76 -2.19
CA HIS A 102 -8.38 -16.03 -2.94
C HIS A 102 -7.74 -15.38 -4.19
N PRO A 103 -8.37 -15.44 -5.38
CA PRO A 103 -7.79 -14.89 -6.61
C PRO A 103 -7.44 -13.39 -6.52
N GLY A 104 -8.18 -12.63 -5.71
CA GLY A 104 -7.90 -11.21 -5.46
C GLY A 104 -6.58 -10.95 -4.74
N GLU A 105 -6.01 -11.97 -4.08
CA GLU A 105 -4.73 -11.85 -3.37
C GLU A 105 -3.52 -12.07 -4.29
N VAL A 106 -3.72 -12.60 -5.50
CA VAL A 106 -2.66 -12.84 -6.50
C VAL A 106 -3.00 -12.07 -7.78
N PRO A 107 -2.91 -10.72 -7.77
CA PRO A 107 -3.24 -9.91 -8.92
C PRO A 107 -2.36 -10.21 -10.16
N GLU A 108 -1.17 -10.78 -9.96
CA GLU A 108 -0.27 -11.23 -11.01
C GLU A 108 -0.89 -12.35 -11.86
N LYS A 109 -1.83 -13.12 -11.27
CA LYS A 109 -2.52 -14.23 -11.94
C LYS A 109 -3.81 -13.83 -12.66
N ARG A 110 -4.19 -12.54 -12.67
CA ARG A 110 -5.43 -12.05 -13.31
C ARG A 110 -5.53 -12.39 -14.81
N PHE A 111 -4.39 -12.57 -15.47
CA PHE A 111 -4.32 -12.91 -16.88
C PHE A 111 -3.80 -14.34 -17.13
N GLN A 112 -3.69 -15.15 -16.07
CA GLN A 112 -3.42 -16.58 -16.21
C GLN A 112 -4.75 -17.31 -16.40
N TYR A 113 -4.95 -17.85 -17.59
CA TYR A 113 -6.11 -18.67 -17.91
C TYR A 113 -5.68 -20.13 -17.91
N ASP A 114 -6.40 -20.95 -17.15
CA ASP A 114 -6.22 -22.39 -17.19
C ASP A 114 -6.96 -22.98 -18.39
N GLU A 115 -6.59 -24.18 -18.83
CA GLU A 115 -7.23 -24.85 -19.97
C GLU A 115 -8.74 -25.03 -19.75
N GLU A 116 -9.14 -25.32 -18.51
CA GLU A 116 -10.56 -25.41 -18.13
C GLU A 116 -11.29 -24.07 -18.33
N MET A 117 -10.65 -22.94 -18.00
CA MET A 117 -11.24 -21.62 -18.22
C MET A 117 -11.34 -21.27 -19.71
N LEU A 118 -10.33 -21.65 -20.50
CA LEU A 118 -10.36 -21.48 -21.95
C LEU A 118 -11.46 -22.32 -22.60
N LEU A 119 -11.69 -23.55 -22.12
CA LEU A 119 -12.76 -24.44 -22.58
C LEU A 119 -14.16 -23.89 -22.25
N VAL A 120 -14.35 -23.32 -21.06
CA VAL A 120 -15.62 -22.66 -20.69
C VAL A 120 -15.91 -21.47 -21.60
N LEU A 121 -14.90 -20.67 -21.92
CA LEU A 121 -15.01 -19.54 -22.84
C LEU A 121 -15.27 -19.99 -24.29
N SER A 122 -14.70 -21.11 -24.74
CA SER A 122 -14.94 -21.64 -26.08
C SER A 122 -16.33 -22.24 -26.24
N ASN A 123 -16.87 -22.84 -25.18
CA ASN A 123 -18.19 -23.49 -25.18
C ASN A 123 -19.35 -22.52 -24.91
N SER A 124 -19.06 -21.25 -24.59
CA SER A 124 -20.05 -20.18 -24.41
C SER A 124 -20.34 -19.39 -25.70
N LYS A 125 -20.01 -19.94 -26.88
CA LYS A 125 -20.31 -19.38 -28.20
C LYS A 125 -21.52 -20.04 -28.85
#